data_AF-A0A1K0GB74-F1
#
_entry.id   AF-A0A1K0GB74-F1
#
_cell.length_a   1.000
_cell.length_b   1.000
_cell.length_c   1.000
_cell.angle_alpha   90.00
_cell.angle_beta   90.00
_cell.angle_gamma   90.00
#
_symmetry.space_group_name_H-M   'P 1'
#
loop_
_entity.id
_entity.type
_entity.pdbx_description
1 polymer ?
#
loop_
_entity_poly.entity_id
_entity_poly.type
_entity_poly.pdbx_seq_one_letter_code
_entity_poly.pdbx_strand_id
1 'polypeptide(L)'
;MRGLKSMHIWKVVDMPTKVHLVYSKLVLNIKTDTNRIPYKFKACFCTCGFSQKEGLDYMEKFAPVVPHNAIQAVLVITAKFDWELNSFDMKQAYLNAKLEHDIYLKPPEGTNVLLGKVYKLVKSLYSLKQFLREWYKELDSHLRGTGNNQVVILVYVNDMLIAAPQRSQVDAIKQAVVKKWKIEDNGSVKEFLKIKIMCDQENQTIDLDQ
;
A
#
# COMPACT_ATOMS: atom_id res chain seq x y z
N MET A 1 -11.27 -5.37 16.03
CA MET A 1 -10.54 -4.08 16.23
C MET A 1 -9.27 -4.16 17.08
N ARG A 2 -9.03 -5.22 17.90
CA ARG A 2 -7.83 -5.28 18.78
C ARG A 2 -6.50 -5.09 18.05
N GLY A 3 -6.34 -5.66 16.84
CA GLY A 3 -5.11 -5.49 16.05
C GLY A 3 -4.84 -4.05 15.58
N LEU A 4 -5.88 -3.29 15.21
CA LEU A 4 -5.70 -1.87 14.85
C LEU A 4 -5.40 -1.01 16.09
N LYS A 5 -5.98 -1.37 17.24
CA LYS A 5 -5.65 -0.72 18.52
C LYS A 5 -4.18 -0.94 18.90
N SER A 6 -3.65 -2.16 18.75
CA SER A 6 -2.23 -2.44 19.06
C SER A 6 -1.26 -1.75 18.09
N MET A 7 -1.69 -1.47 16.85
CA MET A 7 -0.91 -0.71 15.87
C MET A 7 -0.93 0.81 16.09
N HIS A 8 -1.67 1.29 17.10
CA HIS A 8 -1.82 2.71 17.44
C HIS A 8 -2.29 3.56 16.26
N ILE A 9 -3.26 3.05 15.48
CA ILE A 9 -3.77 3.75 14.29
C ILE A 9 -4.53 5.03 14.64
N TRP A 10 -5.22 5.06 15.78
CA TRP A 10 -5.95 6.23 16.26
C TRP A 10 -5.87 6.38 17.78
N LYS A 11 -6.15 7.59 18.24
CA LYS A 11 -6.36 7.92 19.65
C LYS A 11 -7.82 8.33 19.85
N VAL A 12 -8.38 7.97 21.00
CA VAL A 12 -9.69 8.49 21.40
C VAL A 12 -9.46 9.84 22.09
N VAL A 13 -10.07 10.90 21.56
CA VAL A 13 -9.92 12.26 22.08
C VAL A 13 -11.30 12.90 22.27
N ASP A 14 -11.39 13.92 23.11
CA ASP A 14 -12.58 14.76 23.17
C ASP A 14 -12.78 15.48 21.83
N MET A 15 -14.03 15.58 21.39
CA MET A 15 -14.39 16.20 20.13
C MET A 15 -13.95 17.67 20.15
N PRO A 16 -12.98 18.06 19.29
CA PRO A 16 -12.55 19.45 19.26
C PRO A 16 -13.64 20.35 18.67
N THR A 17 -13.62 21.63 19.03
CA THR A 17 -14.61 22.59 18.58
C THR A 17 -14.48 22.84 17.07
N LYS A 18 -15.61 22.79 16.34
CA LYS A 18 -15.71 23.10 14.89
C LYS A 18 -14.86 22.21 13.97
N VAL A 19 -14.53 20.97 14.35
CA VAL A 19 -13.85 20.05 13.43
C VAL A 19 -14.83 19.37 12.49
N HIS A 20 -14.33 19.08 11.29
CA HIS A 20 -15.02 18.22 10.35
C HIS A 20 -14.79 16.75 10.75
N LEU A 21 -15.87 15.96 10.81
CA LEU A 21 -15.79 14.53 11.14
C LEU A 21 -15.96 13.70 9.87
N VAL A 22 -14.93 12.93 9.55
CA VAL A 22 -14.96 11.93 8.48
C VAL A 22 -15.70 10.70 8.99
N TYR A 23 -16.60 10.15 8.17
CA TYR A 23 -17.32 8.93 8.54
C TYR A 23 -16.40 7.71 8.48
N SER A 24 -16.68 6.74 9.34
CA SER A 24 -15.98 5.46 9.36
C SER A 24 -16.98 4.31 9.41
N LYS A 25 -16.59 3.15 8.88
CA LYS A 25 -17.42 1.96 8.87
C LYS A 25 -16.60 0.69 9.01
N LEU A 26 -17.24 -0.35 9.53
CA LEU A 26 -16.69 -1.70 9.53
C LEU A 26 -17.28 -2.46 8.34
N VAL A 27 -16.45 -2.78 7.35
CA VAL A 27 -16.84 -3.58 6.19
C VAL A 27 -16.55 -5.05 6.50
N LEU A 28 -17.58 -5.88 6.42
CA LEU A 28 -17.46 -7.33 6.54
C LEU A 28 -17.52 -7.94 5.14
N ASN A 29 -16.60 -8.83 4.84
CA ASN A 29 -16.52 -9.52 3.55
C ASN A 29 -16.25 -11.01 3.79
N ILE A 30 -16.93 -11.86 3.03
CA ILE A 30 -16.76 -13.31 3.07
C ILE A 30 -16.09 -13.70 1.76
N LYS A 31 -14.88 -14.25 1.85
CA LYS A 31 -14.23 -14.87 0.68
C LYS A 31 -14.76 -16.28 0.53
N THR A 32 -15.29 -16.55 -0.65
CA THR A 32 -15.77 -17.86 -1.07
C THR A 32 -14.87 -18.44 -2.16
N ASP A 33 -14.79 -19.76 -2.23
CA ASP A 33 -14.11 -20.45 -3.34
C ASP A 33 -14.95 -20.42 -4.63
N THR A 34 -14.49 -21.13 -5.66
CA THR A 34 -15.21 -21.27 -6.95
C THR A 34 -16.59 -21.91 -6.80
N ASN A 35 -16.80 -22.71 -5.76
CA ASN A 35 -18.06 -23.38 -5.44
C ASN A 35 -18.94 -22.55 -4.48
N ARG A 36 -18.57 -21.28 -4.24
CA ARG A 36 -19.23 -20.36 -3.30
C ARG A 36 -19.18 -20.80 -1.83
N ILE A 37 -18.28 -21.71 -1.47
CA ILE A 37 -18.09 -22.16 -0.09
C ILE A 37 -17.25 -21.11 0.65
N PRO A 38 -17.73 -20.54 1.78
CA PRO A 38 -16.96 -19.61 2.60
C PRO A 38 -15.69 -20.27 3.16
N TYR A 39 -14.52 -19.73 2.82
CA TYR A 39 -13.25 -20.20 3.40
C TYR A 39 -12.57 -19.14 4.30
N LYS A 40 -12.96 -17.86 4.18
CA LYS A 40 -12.36 -16.79 4.99
C LYS A 40 -13.30 -15.62 5.23
N PHE A 41 -13.49 -15.27 6.49
CA PHE A 41 -14.19 -14.06 6.91
C PHE A 41 -13.19 -12.92 7.12
N LYS A 42 -13.43 -11.77 6.50
CA LYS A 42 -12.59 -10.57 6.59
C LYS A 42 -13.39 -9.41 7.14
N ALA A 43 -12.88 -8.77 8.19
CA ALA A 43 -13.43 -7.52 8.71
C ALA A 43 -12.41 -6.40 8.49
N CYS A 44 -12.82 -5.30 7.87
CA CYS A 44 -11.97 -4.17 7.55
C CYS A 44 -12.58 -2.88 8.11
N PHE A 45 -11.84 -2.17 8.95
CA PHE A 45 -12.23 -0.84 9.39
C PHE A 45 -11.73 0.16 8.35
N CYS A 46 -12.65 0.89 7.73
CA CYS A 46 -12.36 1.80 6.63
C CYS A 46 -12.93 3.18 6.92
N THR A 47 -12.28 4.19 6.35
CA THR A 47 -12.84 5.54 6.29
C THR A 47 -13.79 5.64 5.10
N CYS A 48 -14.73 6.56 5.17
CA CYS A 48 -15.62 6.88 4.07
C CYS A 48 -15.04 8.07 3.32
N GLY A 49 -14.13 7.82 2.36
CA GLY A 49 -13.42 8.89 1.64
C GLY A 49 -14.33 9.94 0.98
N PHE A 50 -15.56 9.57 0.59
CA PHE A 50 -16.55 10.52 0.07
C PHE A 50 -16.97 11.60 1.08
N SER A 51 -16.84 11.32 2.38
CA SER A 51 -17.13 12.30 3.43
C SER A 51 -16.01 13.32 3.62
N GLN A 52 -14.80 13.08 3.09
CA GLN A 52 -13.68 14.01 3.23
C GLN A 52 -13.83 15.26 2.36
N LYS A 53 -13.45 16.40 2.93
CA LYS A 53 -13.44 17.73 2.33
C LYS A 53 -12.03 18.16 1.94
N GLU A 54 -11.88 18.55 0.69
CA GLU A 54 -10.66 19.17 0.17
C GLU A 54 -10.40 20.51 0.86
N GLY A 55 -9.13 20.84 1.10
CA GLY A 55 -8.73 22.04 1.84
C GLY A 55 -8.84 21.90 3.37
N LEU A 56 -9.46 20.84 3.87
CA LEU A 56 -9.59 20.55 5.31
C LEU A 56 -8.95 19.21 5.69
N ASP A 57 -9.43 18.11 5.10
CA ASP A 57 -8.96 16.76 5.43
C ASP A 57 -7.82 16.28 4.53
N TYR A 58 -7.62 16.96 3.39
CA TYR A 58 -6.54 16.73 2.43
C TYR A 58 -6.40 17.93 1.48
N MET A 59 -5.18 18.13 0.95
CA MET A 59 -4.90 19.11 -0.12
C MET A 59 -4.74 18.43 -1.48
N GLU A 60 -3.98 17.35 -1.53
CA GLU A 60 -3.71 16.61 -2.77
C GLU A 60 -4.01 15.13 -2.60
N LYS A 61 -4.66 14.55 -3.61
CA LYS A 61 -5.05 13.13 -3.62
C LYS A 61 -4.23 12.24 -4.56
N PHE A 62 -3.54 12.84 -5.53
CA PHE A 62 -2.87 12.08 -6.59
C PHE A 62 -1.61 11.41 -6.07
N ALA A 63 -1.56 10.09 -6.18
CA ALA A 63 -0.35 9.31 -6.04
C ALA A 63 0.12 8.90 -7.44
N PRO A 64 1.42 8.88 -7.71
CA PRO A 64 1.93 8.31 -8.94
C PRO A 64 1.62 6.81 -8.95
N VAL A 65 0.75 6.40 -9.87
CA VAL A 65 0.51 4.99 -10.17
C VAL A 65 1.29 4.68 -11.43
N VAL A 66 2.12 3.64 -11.38
CA VAL A 66 2.87 3.20 -12.56
C VAL A 66 1.90 2.82 -13.68
N PRO A 67 2.01 3.42 -14.89
CA PRO A 67 1.17 3.03 -16.02
C PRO A 67 1.63 1.66 -16.54
N HIS A 68 0.70 0.91 -17.12
CA HIS A 68 0.98 -0.43 -17.65
C HIS A 68 2.15 -0.44 -18.65
N ASN A 69 2.24 0.57 -19.52
CA ASN A 69 3.33 0.69 -20.49
C ASN A 69 4.71 0.83 -19.84
N ALA A 70 4.80 1.45 -18.65
CA ALA A 70 6.05 1.55 -17.91
C ALA A 70 6.43 0.19 -17.30
N ILE A 71 5.45 -0.59 -16.83
CA ILE A 71 5.69 -1.97 -16.39
C ILE A 71 6.26 -2.79 -17.54
N GLN A 72 5.62 -2.76 -18.71
CA GLN A 72 6.09 -3.47 -19.91
C GLN A 72 7.49 -3.01 -20.34
N ALA A 73 7.77 -1.70 -20.33
CA ALA A 73 9.10 -1.19 -20.67
C ALA A 73 10.18 -1.73 -19.73
N VAL A 74 9.92 -1.77 -18.42
CA VAL A 74 10.86 -2.34 -17.44
C VAL A 74 11.06 -3.84 -17.66
N LEU A 75 10.00 -4.58 -17.98
CA LEU A 75 10.12 -6.00 -18.32
C LEU A 75 11.01 -6.19 -19.55
N VAL A 76 10.78 -5.43 -20.64
CA VAL A 76 11.60 -5.52 -21.85
C VAL A 76 13.08 -5.19 -21.57
N ILE A 77 13.35 -4.14 -20.77
CA ILE A 77 14.72 -3.81 -20.34
C ILE A 77 15.32 -4.98 -19.57
N THR A 78 14.56 -5.55 -18.65
CA THR A 78 15.01 -6.68 -17.83
C THR A 78 15.38 -7.88 -18.69
N ALA A 79 14.53 -8.24 -19.66
CA ALA A 79 14.78 -9.35 -20.59
C ALA A 79 16.02 -9.10 -21.45
N LYS A 80 16.14 -7.90 -22.01
CA LYS A 80 17.21 -7.52 -22.94
C LYS A 80 18.59 -7.49 -22.28
N PHE A 81 18.64 -7.09 -21.01
CA PHE A 81 19.91 -6.91 -20.28
C PHE A 81 20.15 -7.98 -19.22
N ASP A 82 19.32 -9.02 -19.17
CA ASP A 82 19.35 -10.09 -18.16
C ASP A 82 19.42 -9.53 -16.73
N TRP A 83 18.56 -8.56 -16.42
CA TRP A 83 18.47 -8.00 -15.07
C TRP A 83 17.69 -8.92 -14.14
N GLU A 84 18.03 -8.84 -12.85
CA GLU A 84 17.28 -9.48 -11.78
C GLU A 84 15.95 -8.76 -11.56
N LEU A 85 14.88 -9.55 -11.48
CA LEU A 85 13.51 -9.06 -11.27
C LEU A 85 12.87 -9.74 -10.06
N ASN A 86 12.49 -8.96 -9.06
CA ASN A 86 11.79 -9.45 -7.88
C ASN A 86 10.54 -8.62 -7.57
N SER A 87 9.53 -9.28 -7.01
CA SER A 87 8.32 -8.63 -6.52
C SER A 87 8.09 -8.94 -5.05
N PHE A 88 7.44 -8.02 -4.35
CA PHE A 88 7.00 -8.25 -2.98
C PHE A 88 5.74 -7.43 -2.70
N ASP A 89 4.92 -7.94 -1.78
CA ASP A 89 3.71 -7.28 -1.31
C ASP A 89 3.99 -6.61 0.04
N MET A 90 3.65 -5.33 0.11
CA MET A 90 3.73 -4.57 1.35
C MET A 90 2.47 -4.73 2.18
N LYS A 91 2.60 -5.51 3.28
CA LYS A 91 1.48 -5.72 4.19
C LYS A 91 1.02 -4.41 4.82
N GLN A 92 -0.21 -4.02 4.46
CA GLN A 92 -0.88 -2.86 5.04
C GLN A 92 -0.05 -1.58 4.88
N ALA A 93 0.57 -1.38 3.71
CA ALA A 93 1.49 -0.29 3.42
C ALA A 93 0.96 1.09 3.87
N TYR A 94 -0.33 1.35 3.60
CA TYR A 94 -1.02 2.57 3.99
C TYR A 94 -1.00 2.84 5.51
N LEU A 95 -1.01 1.80 6.36
CA LEU A 95 -0.95 1.99 7.81
C LEU A 95 0.41 2.50 8.28
N ASN A 96 1.44 2.51 7.43
CA ASN A 96 2.77 2.98 7.80
C ASN A 96 3.00 4.46 7.42
N ALA A 97 2.09 5.06 6.65
CA ALA A 97 2.20 6.43 6.21
C ALA A 97 1.78 7.42 7.31
N LYS A 98 2.54 8.52 7.42
CA LYS A 98 2.18 9.66 8.26
C LYS A 98 1.09 10.48 7.60
N LEU A 99 0.19 11.01 8.42
CA LEU A 99 -0.86 11.92 7.98
C LEU A 99 -0.32 13.34 7.89
N GLU A 100 -0.62 14.03 6.78
CA GLU A 100 -0.27 15.44 6.60
C GLU A 100 -1.25 16.36 7.38
N HIS A 101 -2.49 15.90 7.57
CA HIS A 101 -3.57 16.64 8.23
C HIS A 101 -4.11 15.87 9.44
N ASP A 102 -4.62 16.62 10.41
CA ASP A 102 -5.36 16.05 11.54
C ASP A 102 -6.73 15.55 11.07
N ILE A 103 -6.90 14.23 11.00
CA ILE A 103 -8.16 13.61 10.57
C ILE A 103 -8.90 13.05 11.78
N TYR A 104 -10.15 13.49 11.95
CA TYR A 104 -11.04 13.04 13.00
C TYR A 104 -12.14 12.16 12.41
N LEU A 105 -12.29 10.94 12.92
CA LEU A 105 -13.34 10.02 12.53
C LEU A 105 -14.48 10.01 13.55
N LYS A 106 -15.70 9.97 13.03
CA LYS A 106 -16.86 9.55 13.80
C LYS A 106 -16.70 8.06 14.14
N PRO A 107 -16.74 7.66 15.42
CA PRO A 107 -16.74 6.25 15.79
C PRO A 107 -17.91 5.51 15.11
N PRO A 108 -17.69 4.30 14.56
CA PRO A 108 -18.77 3.56 13.93
C PRO A 108 -19.75 3.05 14.99
N GLU A 109 -20.96 2.75 14.56
CA GLU A 109 -21.99 2.14 15.41
C GLU A 109 -21.50 0.83 16.03
N GLY A 110 -21.91 0.58 17.28
CA GLY A 110 -21.49 -0.60 18.04
C GLY A 110 -20.09 -0.49 18.68
N THR A 111 -19.50 0.71 18.72
CA THR A 111 -18.28 0.95 19.51
C THR A 111 -18.57 1.54 20.88
N ASN A 112 -17.84 1.10 21.91
CA ASN A 112 -17.95 1.60 23.28
C ASN A 112 -17.23 2.95 23.49
N VAL A 113 -17.34 3.88 22.53
CA VAL A 113 -16.78 5.22 22.65
C VAL A 113 -17.84 6.12 23.28
N LEU A 114 -17.46 6.83 24.35
CA LEU A 114 -18.35 7.74 25.05
C LEU A 114 -18.84 8.87 24.12
N LEU A 115 -20.05 9.35 24.39
CA LEU A 115 -20.59 10.55 23.74
C LEU A 115 -19.62 11.73 23.92
N GLY A 116 -19.45 12.51 22.86
CA GLY A 116 -18.48 13.62 22.85
C GLY A 116 -17.03 13.23 22.57
N LYS A 117 -16.72 11.93 22.39
CA LYS A 117 -15.38 11.48 21.97
C LYS A 117 -15.34 11.01 20.52
N VAL A 118 -14.19 11.23 19.88
CA VAL A 118 -13.93 10.91 18.46
C VAL A 118 -12.59 10.20 18.30
N TYR A 119 -12.36 9.58 17.14
CA TYR A 119 -11.06 9.01 16.82
C TYR A 119 -10.20 10.03 16.09
N LYS A 120 -9.08 10.45 16.67
CA LYS A 120 -8.03 11.18 15.96
C LYS A 120 -7.07 10.17 15.32
N LEU A 121 -6.98 10.17 14.00
CA LEU A 121 -6.02 9.30 13.31
C LEU A 121 -4.59 9.73 13.59
N VAL A 122 -3.74 8.74 13.81
CA VAL A 122 -2.28 8.89 13.97
C VAL A 122 -1.56 8.41 12.73
N LYS A 123 -2.13 7.40 12.06
CA LYS A 123 -1.59 6.79 10.84
C LYS A 123 -2.67 6.75 9.76
N SER A 124 -2.23 6.73 8.51
CA SER A 124 -3.16 6.69 7.37
C SER A 124 -3.99 5.40 7.39
N LEU A 125 -5.21 5.49 6.87
CA LEU A 125 -6.17 4.39 6.81
C LEU A 125 -6.60 4.17 5.37
N TYR A 126 -7.01 2.93 5.10
CA TYR A 126 -7.60 2.58 3.82
C TYR A 126 -8.82 3.47 3.54
N SER A 127 -8.96 3.84 2.27
CA SER A 127 -10.04 4.70 1.74
C SER A 127 -9.96 6.19 2.07
N LEU A 128 -8.89 6.68 2.72
CA LEU A 128 -8.62 8.13 2.73
C LEU A 128 -8.22 8.59 1.32
N LYS A 129 -8.77 9.68 0.81
CA LYS A 129 -8.50 10.14 -0.57
C LYS A 129 -7.00 10.29 -0.88
N GLN A 130 -6.19 10.62 0.12
CA GLN A 130 -4.75 10.83 0.00
C GLN A 130 -3.88 9.62 0.41
N PHE A 131 -4.45 8.48 0.83
CA PHE A 131 -3.70 7.39 1.47
C PHE A 131 -2.52 6.89 0.62
N LEU A 132 -2.73 6.79 -0.70
CA LEU A 132 -1.69 6.34 -1.63
C LEU A 132 -0.55 7.35 -1.76
N ARG A 133 -0.87 8.65 -1.74
CA ARG A 133 0.12 9.73 -1.88
C ARG A 133 0.99 9.80 -0.63
N GLU A 134 0.38 9.72 0.54
CA GLU A 134 1.10 9.70 1.82
C GLU A 134 2.01 8.48 1.90
N TRP A 135 1.53 7.31 1.45
CA TRP A 135 2.35 6.11 1.34
C TRP A 135 3.53 6.29 0.39
N TYR A 136 3.29 6.80 -0.82
CA TYR A 136 4.34 7.06 -1.80
C TYR A 136 5.41 8.01 -1.25
N LYS A 137 5.02 9.10 -0.58
CA LYS A 137 5.97 10.04 0.04
C LYS A 137 6.85 9.38 1.09
N GLU A 138 6.26 8.56 1.96
CA GLU A 138 6.99 7.86 3.02
C GLU A 138 7.96 6.82 2.44
N LEU A 139 7.56 6.15 1.36
CA LEU A 139 8.39 5.20 0.62
C LEU A 139 9.54 5.90 -0.11
N ASP A 140 9.23 6.94 -0.90
CA ASP A 140 10.21 7.73 -1.63
C ASP A 140 11.24 8.33 -0.67
N SER A 141 10.80 8.94 0.44
CA SER A 141 11.72 9.49 1.45
C SER A 141 12.66 8.46 2.06
N HIS A 142 12.28 7.18 2.13
CA HIS A 142 13.10 6.12 2.69
C HIS A 142 14.04 5.50 1.66
N LEU A 143 13.59 5.38 0.41
CA LEU A 143 14.37 4.77 -0.66
C LEU A 143 15.26 5.78 -1.39
N ARG A 144 15.00 7.08 -1.25
CA ARG A 144 15.82 8.15 -1.81
C ARG A 144 17.26 8.01 -1.31
N GLY A 145 18.18 7.78 -2.24
CA GLY A 145 19.60 7.54 -1.96
C GLY A 145 19.97 6.09 -1.65
N THR A 146 19.02 5.15 -1.69
CA THR A 146 19.24 3.71 -1.41
C THR A 146 19.54 2.90 -2.69
N GLY A 147 19.71 3.52 -3.86
CA GLY A 147 20.00 2.85 -5.12
C GLY A 147 21.30 3.35 -5.77
N ASN A 148 22.07 2.44 -6.36
CA ASN A 148 23.13 2.77 -7.32
C ASN A 148 22.51 3.15 -8.68
N ASN A 149 23.32 3.65 -9.63
CA ASN A 149 22.89 4.24 -10.92
C ASN A 149 21.99 3.38 -11.85
N GLN A 150 21.59 2.16 -11.49
CA GLN A 150 20.87 1.22 -12.37
C GLN A 150 19.81 0.38 -11.64
N VAL A 151 19.11 0.93 -10.63
CA VAL A 151 17.98 0.23 -9.99
C VAL A 151 16.67 0.90 -10.37
N VAL A 152 15.71 0.13 -10.87
CA VAL A 152 14.35 0.59 -11.17
C VAL A 152 13.38 -0.04 -10.19
N ILE A 153 12.60 0.80 -9.51
CA ILE A 153 11.58 0.37 -8.56
C ILE A 153 10.23 0.88 -9.06
N LEU A 154 9.33 -0.04 -9.36
CA LEU A 154 7.95 0.25 -9.70
C LEU A 154 7.05 -0.02 -8.49
N VAL A 155 6.13 0.91 -8.23
CA VAL A 155 5.20 0.86 -7.09
C VAL A 155 3.77 0.92 -7.62
N TYR A 156 2.99 -0.11 -7.33
CA TYR A 156 1.57 -0.18 -7.62
C TYR A 156 0.80 -0.46 -6.34
N VAL A 157 0.34 0.59 -5.67
CA VAL A 157 -0.39 0.50 -4.39
C VAL A 157 0.43 -0.25 -3.32
N ASN A 158 0.18 -1.55 -3.13
CA ASN A 158 0.93 -2.40 -2.17
C ASN A 158 1.95 -3.31 -2.87
N ASP A 159 1.81 -3.53 -4.17
CA ASP A 159 2.69 -4.38 -4.97
C ASP A 159 3.90 -3.56 -5.43
N MET A 160 5.10 -4.10 -5.22
CA MET A 160 6.34 -3.49 -5.69
C MET A 160 7.11 -4.45 -6.59
N LEU A 161 7.74 -3.89 -7.61
CA LEU A 161 8.59 -4.61 -8.56
C LEU A 161 9.96 -3.91 -8.61
N ILE A 162 11.03 -4.67 -8.37
CA ILE A 162 12.41 -4.18 -8.43
C ILE A 162 13.10 -4.87 -9.60
N ALA A 163 13.70 -4.08 -10.49
CA ALA A 163 14.60 -4.53 -11.54
C ALA A 163 16.00 -3.94 -11.30
N ALA A 164 17.04 -4.77 -11.32
CA ALA A 164 18.42 -4.32 -11.18
C ALA A 164 19.42 -5.28 -11.87
N PRO A 165 20.58 -4.80 -12.35
CA PRO A 165 21.61 -5.64 -12.96
C PRO A 165 22.14 -6.77 -12.07
N GLN A 166 22.14 -6.58 -10.73
CA GLN A 166 22.70 -7.55 -9.80
C GLN A 166 21.74 -7.88 -8.68
N ARG A 167 21.75 -9.16 -8.27
CA ARG A 167 20.94 -9.66 -7.16
C ARG A 167 21.22 -8.93 -5.85
N SER A 168 22.49 -8.59 -5.61
CA SER A 168 22.95 -7.83 -4.46
C SER A 168 22.23 -6.49 -4.30
N GLN A 169 21.90 -5.82 -5.41
CA GLN A 169 21.19 -4.53 -5.40
C GLN A 169 19.72 -4.72 -5.04
N VAL A 170 19.09 -5.77 -5.59
CA VAL A 170 17.72 -6.13 -5.25
C VAL A 170 17.61 -6.48 -3.76
N ASP A 171 18.55 -7.27 -3.26
CA ASP A 171 18.58 -7.68 -1.85
C ASP A 171 18.86 -6.50 -0.92
N ALA A 172 19.71 -5.54 -1.31
CA ALA A 172 19.96 -4.33 -0.53
C ALA A 172 18.70 -3.47 -0.38
N ILE A 173 17.95 -3.25 -1.48
CA ILE A 173 16.66 -2.53 -1.43
C ILE A 173 15.65 -3.30 -0.57
N LYS A 174 15.55 -4.63 -0.75
CA LYS A 174 14.68 -5.47 0.06
C LYS A 174 15.00 -5.33 1.56
N GLN A 175 16.27 -5.43 1.93
CA GLN A 175 16.70 -5.26 3.32
C GLN A 175 16.35 -3.87 3.87
N ALA A 176 16.53 -2.82 3.07
CA ALA A 176 16.16 -1.45 3.46
C ALA A 176 14.65 -1.34 3.74
N VAL A 177 13.80 -1.98 2.92
CA VAL A 177 12.34 -2.00 3.12
C VAL A 177 11.97 -2.86 4.35
N VAL A 178 12.51 -4.07 4.48
CA VAL A 178 12.25 -5.00 5.60
C VAL A 178 12.62 -4.38 6.95
N LYS A 179 13.72 -3.62 7.00
CA LYS A 179 14.18 -2.96 8.22
C LYS A 179 13.13 -2.03 8.82
N LYS A 180 12.32 -1.38 7.98
CA LYS A 180 11.32 -0.39 8.40
C LYS A 180 9.89 -0.94 8.39
N TRP A 181 9.57 -1.85 7.46
CA TRP A 181 8.22 -2.34 7.24
C TRP A 181 8.15 -3.86 7.14
N LYS A 182 7.01 -4.42 7.52
CA LYS A 182 6.73 -5.85 7.33
C LYS A 182 6.31 -6.08 5.87
N ILE A 183 7.06 -6.93 5.16
CA ILE A 183 6.75 -7.32 3.79
C ILE A 183 6.36 -8.80 3.71
N GLU A 184 5.68 -9.19 2.63
CA GLU A 184 5.60 -10.56 2.15
C GLU A 184 6.48 -10.65 0.90
N ASP A 185 7.58 -11.40 0.99
CA ASP A 185 8.46 -11.59 -0.17
C ASP A 185 7.89 -12.68 -1.07
N ASN A 186 7.57 -12.31 -2.32
CA ASN A 186 7.05 -13.24 -3.31
C ASN A 186 8.18 -13.90 -4.13
N GLY A 187 9.44 -13.51 -3.88
CA GLY A 187 10.61 -14.04 -4.55
C GLY A 187 10.72 -13.59 -6.01
N SER A 188 11.25 -14.47 -6.86
CA SER A 188 11.33 -14.25 -8.30
C SER A 188 9.93 -14.09 -8.89
N VAL A 189 9.77 -13.09 -9.76
CA VAL A 189 8.44 -12.72 -10.27
C VAL A 189 7.94 -13.76 -11.25
N LYS A 190 6.85 -14.44 -10.87
CA LYS A 190 6.07 -15.32 -11.75
C LYS A 190 4.73 -14.69 -12.14
N GLU A 191 4.26 -13.74 -11.34
CA GLU A 191 3.00 -13.04 -11.54
C GLU A 191 3.11 -11.65 -10.90
N PHE A 192 2.69 -10.60 -11.61
CA PHE A 192 2.57 -9.24 -11.08
C PHE A 192 1.27 -8.62 -11.59
N LEU A 193 0.40 -8.15 -10.68
CA LEU A 193 -0.92 -7.59 -11.02
C LEU A 193 -1.82 -8.54 -11.84
N LYS A 194 -1.73 -9.85 -11.59
CA LYS A 194 -2.40 -10.92 -12.37
C LYS A 194 -1.88 -11.14 -13.79
N ILE A 195 -0.80 -10.45 -14.16
CA ILE A 195 -0.09 -10.73 -15.40
C ILE A 195 0.94 -11.81 -15.05
N LYS A 196 0.84 -12.99 -15.66
CA LYS A 196 1.90 -13.98 -15.52
C LYS A 196 3.10 -13.52 -16.31
N ILE A 197 4.27 -13.61 -15.69
CA ILE A 197 5.55 -13.20 -16.26
C ILE A 197 6.39 -14.47 -16.35
N MET A 198 6.67 -14.92 -17.57
CA MET A 198 7.62 -15.98 -17.83
C MET A 198 8.87 -15.37 -18.43
N CYS A 199 9.96 -15.32 -17.65
CA CYS A 199 11.25 -14.88 -18.14
C CYS A 199 12.00 -16.09 -18.69
N ASP A 200 12.33 -16.05 -19.98
CA ASP A 200 13.28 -16.97 -20.60
C ASP A 200 14.62 -16.25 -20.75
N GLN A 201 15.57 -16.59 -19.87
CA GLN A 201 16.90 -15.99 -19.86
C GLN A 201 17.77 -16.47 -21.03
N GLU A 202 17.53 -17.67 -21.57
CA GLU A 202 18.29 -18.19 -22.70
C GLU A 202 17.90 -17.48 -24.01
N ASN A 203 16.61 -17.18 -24.17
CA ASN A 203 16.09 -16.49 -25.35
C ASN A 203 15.91 -14.98 -25.18
N GLN A 204 16.19 -14.42 -24.00
CA GLN A 204 15.97 -13.01 -23.66
C GLN A 204 14.55 -12.52 -23.92
N THR A 205 13.56 -13.39 -23.70
CA THR A 205 12.13 -13.09 -23.91
C THR A 205 11.38 -13.05 -22.58
N ILE A 206 10.34 -12.21 -22.54
CA ILE A 206 9.34 -12.23 -21.48
C ILE A 206 7.97 -12.40 -22.11
N ASP A 207 7.32 -13.50 -21.76
CA ASP A 207 5.94 -13.75 -22.15
C ASP A 207 4.98 -13.23 -21.07
N LEU A 208 3.93 -12.55 -21.53
CA LEU A 208 2.85 -12.03 -20.71
C LEU A 208 1.56 -12.78 -21.04
N ASP A 209 0.97 -13.42 -20.04
CA ASP A 209 -0.34 -14.09 -20.13
C ASP A 209 -1.33 -13.36 -19.21
N GLN A 210 -2.47 -12.91 -19.76
CA GLN A 210 -3.49 -12.06 -19.11
C GLN A 210 -4.78 -12.83 -18.82
#